data_AF-A0A960HAD8-F1
#
_entry.id   AF-A0A960HAD8-F1
#
_cell.length_a   1.000
_cell.length_b   1.000
_cell.length_c   1.000
_cell.angle_alpha   90.00
_cell.angle_beta   90.00
_cell.angle_gamma   90.00
#
_symmetry.space_group_name_H-M   'P 1'
#
loop_
_entity.id
_entity.type
_entity.pdbx_description
1 polymer ?
#
loop_
_entity_poly.entity_id
_entity_poly.type
_entity_poly.pdbx_seq_one_letter_code
_entity_poly.pdbx_strand_id
1 'polypeptide(L)'
;MTGPVAAAEQAAESLRRVNHLTLAAPAPGTPGWEDVGDLYRVLGELRLLAERLPQACGQLARHLERSAAGHAYGVDDMADEPAPVLVASAVLALDEAQGCASRTGEHLNEAMSAVAHLHA
;
A
#
# COMPACT_ATOMS: atom_id res chain seq x y z
N MET A 1 -14.32 5.23 -17.45
CA MET A 1 -12.89 5.24 -17.08
C MET A 1 -12.80 5.65 -15.63
N THR A 2 -12.27 4.82 -14.74
CA THR A 2 -12.02 5.18 -13.34
C THR A 2 -10.69 5.94 -13.25
N GLY A 3 -10.72 7.15 -12.67
CA GLY A 3 -9.51 7.96 -12.44
C GLY A 3 -8.65 7.40 -11.29
N PRO A 4 -7.45 7.97 -11.06
CA PRO A 4 -6.52 7.47 -10.04
C PRO A 4 -7.12 7.45 -8.62
N VAL A 5 -7.98 8.41 -8.27
CA VAL A 5 -8.68 8.44 -6.97
C VAL A 5 -9.61 7.23 -6.82
N ALA A 6 -10.50 6.99 -7.79
CA ALA A 6 -11.43 5.86 -7.75
C ALA A 6 -10.70 4.50 -7.70
N ALA A 7 -9.54 4.39 -8.38
CA ALA A 7 -8.72 3.19 -8.30
C ALA A 7 -8.09 2.99 -6.90
N ALA A 8 -7.59 4.07 -6.27
CA ALA A 8 -7.04 4.02 -4.92
C ALA A 8 -8.12 3.69 -3.88
N GLU A 9 -9.33 4.27 -4.00
CA GLU A 9 -10.48 3.95 -3.15
C GLU A 9 -10.86 2.47 -3.27
N GLN A 10 -10.91 1.94 -4.49
CA GLN A 10 -11.22 0.53 -4.71
C GLN A 10 -10.16 -0.40 -4.10
N ALA A 11 -8.87 -0.03 -4.16
CA ALA A 11 -7.79 -0.79 -3.53
C ALA A 11 -7.92 -0.80 -2.00
N ALA A 12 -8.19 0.36 -1.38
CA ALA A 12 -8.41 0.47 0.06
C ALA A 12 -9.62 -0.36 0.52
N GLU A 13 -10.72 -0.30 -0.22
CA GLU A 13 -11.94 -1.05 0.07
C GLU A 13 -11.75 -2.57 -0.09
N SER A 14 -10.98 -2.99 -1.10
CA SER A 14 -10.62 -4.40 -1.28
C SER A 14 -9.79 -4.92 -0.11
N LEU A 15 -8.82 -4.13 0.38
CA LEU A 15 -8.03 -4.51 1.56
C LEU A 15 -8.89 -4.55 2.83
N ARG A 16 -9.83 -3.61 3.00
CA ARG A 16 -10.81 -3.66 4.10
C ARG A 16 -11.63 -4.95 4.07
N ARG A 17 -12.04 -5.39 2.88
CA ARG A 17 -12.77 -6.65 2.70
C ARG A 17 -11.90 -7.86 3.05
N VAL A 18 -10.63 -7.89 2.64
CA VAL A 18 -9.68 -8.94 3.04
C VAL A 18 -9.60 -8.99 4.56
N ASN A 19 -9.33 -7.86 5.22
CA ASN A 19 -9.24 -7.79 6.68
C ASN A 19 -10.49 -8.34 7.40
N HIS A 20 -11.68 -8.07 6.85
CA HIS A 20 -12.94 -8.56 7.40
C HIS A 20 -13.10 -10.07 7.22
N LEU A 21 -12.76 -10.61 6.05
CA LEU A 21 -12.84 -12.04 5.76
C LEU A 21 -11.80 -12.85 6.54
N THR A 22 -10.67 -12.26 6.89
CA THR A 22 -9.59 -12.91 7.66
C THR A 22 -9.70 -12.69 9.17
N LEU A 23 -10.85 -12.24 9.69
CA LEU A 23 -11.06 -12.10 11.15
C LEU A 23 -11.04 -13.45 11.88
N ALA A 24 -11.51 -14.51 11.22
CA ALA A 24 -11.43 -15.88 11.71
C ALA A 24 -10.33 -16.65 10.98
N ALA A 25 -9.80 -17.69 11.61
CA ALA A 25 -8.87 -18.61 10.97
C ALA A 25 -9.55 -19.36 9.81
N PRO A 26 -8.79 -19.86 8.80
CA PRO A 26 -9.34 -20.71 7.75
C PRO A 26 -10.07 -21.91 8.33
N ALA A 27 -11.22 -22.26 7.73
CA ALA A 27 -12.06 -23.34 8.20
C ALA A 27 -12.76 -24.09 7.06
N PRO A 28 -12.86 -25.44 7.12
CA PRO A 28 -13.53 -26.24 6.09
C PRO A 28 -14.95 -25.74 5.80
N GLY A 29 -15.26 -25.59 4.51
CA GLY A 29 -16.55 -25.08 4.04
C GLY A 29 -16.70 -23.57 4.01
N THR A 30 -15.61 -22.80 4.22
CA THR A 30 -15.57 -21.34 4.06
C THR A 30 -14.94 -20.99 2.70
N PRO A 31 -15.72 -20.71 1.64
CA PRO A 31 -15.19 -20.61 0.29
C PRO A 31 -14.06 -19.57 0.16
N GLY A 32 -12.90 -20.00 -0.33
CA GLY A 32 -11.71 -19.15 -0.51
C GLY A 32 -10.97 -18.79 0.79
N TRP A 33 -11.32 -19.43 1.90
CA TRP A 33 -10.65 -19.33 3.20
C TRP A 33 -10.77 -20.67 3.94
N GLU A 34 -10.51 -21.77 3.24
CA GLU A 34 -10.79 -23.13 3.74
C GLU A 34 -9.64 -23.70 4.55
N ASP A 35 -8.41 -23.41 4.13
CA ASP A 35 -7.20 -24.02 4.66
C ASP A 35 -5.97 -23.10 4.64
N VAL A 36 -4.81 -23.66 4.98
CA VAL A 36 -3.52 -22.97 4.97
C VAL A 36 -3.04 -22.59 3.56
N GLY A 37 -3.50 -23.30 2.53
CA GLY A 37 -3.22 -22.97 1.13
C GLY A 37 -3.90 -21.65 0.71
N ASP A 38 -5.12 -21.40 1.18
CA ASP A 38 -5.78 -20.10 0.96
C ASP A 38 -5.09 -18.97 1.74
N LEU A 39 -4.61 -19.23 2.96
CA LEU A 39 -3.77 -18.28 3.71
C LEU A 39 -2.50 -17.93 2.92
N TYR A 40 -1.81 -18.92 2.38
CA TYR A 40 -0.64 -18.72 1.54
C TYR A 40 -0.94 -17.82 0.32
N ARG A 41 -2.07 -18.05 -0.35
CA ARG A 41 -2.50 -17.22 -1.50
C ARG A 41 -2.77 -15.78 -1.08
N VAL A 42 -3.46 -15.55 0.05
CA VAL A 42 -3.71 -14.19 0.56
C VAL A 42 -2.40 -13.48 0.89
N LEU A 43 -1.43 -14.16 1.54
CA LEU A 43 -0.11 -13.58 1.78
C LEU A 43 0.60 -13.17 0.48
N GLY A 44 0.48 -13.99 -0.59
CA GLY A 44 1.00 -13.67 -1.91
C GLY A 44 0.42 -12.38 -2.51
N GLU A 45 -0.88 -12.19 -2.43
CA GLU A 45 -1.54 -10.97 -2.93
C GLU A 45 -1.18 -9.75 -2.08
N LEU A 46 -1.08 -9.89 -0.75
CA LEU A 46 -0.63 -8.81 0.13
C LEU A 46 0.81 -8.42 -0.17
N ARG A 47 1.70 -9.39 -0.45
CA ARG A 47 3.09 -9.13 -0.86
C ARG A 47 3.11 -8.32 -2.15
N LEU A 48 2.32 -8.73 -3.13
CA LEU A 48 2.23 -8.05 -4.42
C LEU A 48 1.69 -6.61 -4.29
N LEU A 49 0.74 -6.37 -3.38
CA LEU A 49 0.29 -5.01 -3.05
C LEU A 49 1.42 -4.17 -2.46
N ALA A 50 2.18 -4.73 -1.51
CA ALA A 50 3.33 -4.06 -0.91
C ALA A 50 4.43 -3.75 -1.95
N GLU A 51 4.68 -4.64 -2.91
CA GLU A 51 5.64 -4.44 -4.00
C GLU A 51 5.22 -3.37 -5.02
N ARG A 52 3.92 -3.11 -5.16
CA ARG A 52 3.37 -2.09 -6.09
C ARG A 52 3.32 -0.69 -5.48
N LEU A 53 3.15 -0.59 -4.17
CA LEU A 53 3.01 0.68 -3.47
C LEU A 53 4.21 1.64 -3.67
N PRO A 54 5.47 1.18 -3.71
CA PRO A 54 6.61 2.06 -3.95
C PRO A 54 6.50 2.84 -5.26
N GLN A 55 6.06 2.19 -6.34
CA GLN A 55 5.91 2.83 -7.64
C GLN A 55 4.87 3.96 -7.58
N ALA A 56 3.74 3.73 -6.91
CA ALA A 56 2.70 4.75 -6.74
C ALA A 56 3.21 5.95 -5.93
N CYS A 57 3.90 5.70 -4.81
CA CYS A 57 4.52 6.74 -4.00
C CYS A 57 5.55 7.58 -4.81
N GLY A 58 6.44 6.92 -5.55
CA GLY A 58 7.43 7.61 -6.39
C GLY A 58 6.81 8.35 -7.58
N GLN A 59 5.64 7.93 -8.07
CA GLN A 59 4.88 8.73 -9.05
C GLN A 59 4.31 9.99 -8.42
N LEU A 60 3.67 9.88 -7.25
CA LEU A 60 3.10 11.01 -6.51
C LEU A 60 4.17 12.04 -6.12
N ALA A 61 5.33 11.59 -5.63
CA ALA A 61 6.46 12.46 -5.29
C ALA A 61 6.90 13.29 -6.50
N ARG A 62 7.14 12.63 -7.65
CA ARG A 62 7.49 13.32 -8.90
C ARG A 62 6.43 14.29 -9.38
N HIS A 63 5.15 14.05 -9.11
CA HIS A 63 4.06 14.98 -9.47
C HIS A 63 4.05 16.22 -8.57
N LEU A 64 4.36 16.07 -7.27
CA LEU A 64 4.53 17.18 -6.35
C LEU A 64 5.70 18.08 -6.77
N GLU A 65 6.87 17.50 -6.99
CA GLU A 65 8.09 18.25 -7.38
C GLU A 65 7.90 19.03 -8.68
N ARG A 66 7.35 18.39 -9.72
CA ARG A 66 7.12 19.03 -11.03
C ARG A 66 6.19 20.23 -10.94
N SER A 67 5.15 20.14 -10.12
CA SER A 67 4.17 21.22 -9.95
C SER A 67 4.73 22.37 -9.11
N ALA A 68 5.59 22.07 -8.13
CA ALA A 68 6.29 23.07 -7.34
C ALA A 68 7.31 23.88 -8.17
N ALA A 69 8.03 23.24 -9.10
CA ALA A 69 8.92 23.94 -10.03
C ALA A 69 8.17 24.98 -10.90
N GLY A 70 6.88 24.75 -11.15
CA GLY A 70 5.98 25.68 -11.82
C GLY A 70 5.33 26.74 -10.93
N HIS A 71 5.68 26.82 -9.63
CA HIS A 71 5.05 27.69 -8.62
C HIS A 71 3.52 27.49 -8.50
N ALA A 72 3.03 26.26 -8.71
CA ALA A 72 1.60 25.97 -8.78
C ALA A 72 0.89 25.84 -7.42
N TYR A 73 1.62 25.88 -6.30
CA TYR A 73 1.06 25.65 -4.97
C TYR A 73 1.07 26.93 -4.13
N GLY A 74 -0.08 27.23 -3.53
CA GLY A 74 -0.21 28.14 -2.39
C GLY A 74 -0.29 27.37 -1.09
N VAL A 75 -0.13 28.08 0.03
CA VAL A 75 -0.43 27.57 1.37
C VAL A 75 -1.63 28.33 1.94
N ASP A 76 -2.37 27.70 2.84
CA ASP A 76 -3.42 28.38 3.59
C ASP A 76 -2.85 29.15 4.79
N ASP A 77 -3.68 29.96 5.44
CA ASP A 77 -3.28 30.82 6.56
C ASP A 77 -2.91 30.02 7.84
N MET A 78 -3.15 28.71 7.87
CA MET A 78 -2.82 27.85 9.00
C MET A 78 -1.49 27.13 8.82
N ALA A 79 -0.83 27.27 7.67
CA ALA A 79 0.47 26.68 7.42
C ALA A 79 1.59 27.52 8.08
N ASP A 80 2.36 26.88 8.96
CA ASP A 80 3.55 27.50 9.57
C ASP A 80 4.75 27.60 8.62
N GLU A 81 4.73 26.84 7.51
CA GLU A 81 5.84 26.72 6.55
C GLU A 81 5.40 27.06 5.12
N PRO A 82 6.28 27.64 4.29
CA PRO A 82 5.93 27.99 2.91
C PRO A 82 5.81 26.75 2.00
N ALA A 83 5.07 26.88 0.89
CA ALA A 83 4.77 25.78 -0.03
C ALA A 83 5.99 24.92 -0.45
N PRO A 84 7.19 25.49 -0.76
CA PRO A 84 8.36 24.69 -1.12
C PRO A 84 8.83 23.76 0.01
N VAL A 85 8.73 24.20 1.27
CA VAL A 85 9.11 23.39 2.44
C VAL A 85 8.12 22.24 2.62
N LEU A 86 6.83 22.52 2.55
CA LEU A 86 5.78 21.49 2.65
C LEU A 86 5.87 20.44 1.53
N VAL A 87 6.17 20.87 0.30
CA VAL A 87 6.41 19.94 -0.82
C VAL A 87 7.61 19.04 -0.54
N ALA A 88 8.73 19.60 -0.08
CA ALA A 88 9.91 18.81 0.27
C ALA A 88 9.61 17.80 1.38
N SER A 89 8.87 18.20 2.42
CA SER A 89 8.42 17.29 3.47
C SER A 89 7.53 16.16 2.95
N ALA A 90 6.58 16.46 2.06
CA ALA A 90 5.70 15.45 1.47
C ALA A 90 6.47 14.45 0.58
N VAL A 91 7.45 14.92 -0.20
CA VAL A 91 8.32 14.07 -1.01
C VAL A 91 9.15 13.15 -0.12
N LEU A 92 9.78 13.70 0.94
CA LEU A 92 10.54 12.90 1.90
C LEU A 92 9.69 11.79 2.53
N ALA A 93 8.47 12.12 2.97
CA ALA A 93 7.54 11.14 3.54
C ALA A 93 7.14 10.05 2.52
N LEU A 94 6.99 10.40 1.23
CA LEU A 94 6.70 9.43 0.17
C LEU A 94 7.90 8.52 -0.12
N ASP A 95 9.13 9.01 0.01
CA ASP A 95 10.35 8.19 -0.10
C ASP A 95 10.49 7.23 1.08
N GLU A 96 10.19 7.68 2.30
CA GLU A 96 10.13 6.79 3.46
C GLU A 96 9.04 5.72 3.31
N ALA A 97 7.86 6.10 2.80
CA ALA A 97 6.78 5.16 2.51
C ALA A 97 7.19 4.08 1.50
N GLN A 98 7.98 4.44 0.46
CA GLN A 98 8.55 3.46 -0.47
C GLN A 98 9.42 2.43 0.27
N GLY A 99 10.34 2.90 1.13
CA GLY A 99 11.20 2.02 1.91
C GLY A 99 10.43 1.13 2.89
N CYS A 100 9.38 1.65 3.53
CA CYS A 100 8.49 0.87 4.39
C CYS A 100 7.72 -0.20 3.61
N ALA A 101 7.21 0.13 2.43
CA ALA A 101 6.47 -0.81 1.59
C ALA A 101 7.37 -1.96 1.08
N SER A 102 8.60 -1.66 0.66
CA SER A 102 9.58 -2.70 0.28
C SER A 102 9.87 -3.66 1.43
N ARG A 103 10.16 -3.14 2.64
CA ARG A 103 10.37 -3.96 3.85
C ARG A 103 9.15 -4.80 4.21
N THR A 104 7.96 -4.24 4.03
CA THR A 104 6.70 -4.99 4.24
C THR A 104 6.61 -6.16 3.27
N GLY A 105 6.97 -5.97 2.00
CA GLY A 105 7.04 -7.04 1.01
C GLY A 105 8.05 -8.13 1.38
N GLU A 106 9.23 -7.77 1.89
CA GLU A 106 10.24 -8.70 2.38
C GLU A 106 9.71 -9.58 3.52
N HIS A 107 9.10 -8.98 4.55
CA HIS A 107 8.52 -9.74 5.67
C HIS A 107 7.33 -10.60 5.27
N LEU A 108 6.50 -10.14 4.32
CA LEU A 108 5.43 -10.96 3.76
C LEU A 108 6.00 -12.17 3.00
N ASN A 109 7.10 -12.00 2.28
CA ASN A 109 7.79 -13.10 1.62
C ASN A 109 8.34 -14.12 2.63
N GLU A 110 8.96 -13.65 3.72
CA GLU A 110 9.43 -14.52 4.81
C GLU A 110 8.28 -15.34 5.41
N ALA A 111 7.14 -14.69 5.68
CA ALA A 111 5.94 -15.37 6.18
C ALA A 111 5.43 -16.41 5.17
N MET A 112 5.36 -16.09 3.88
CA MET A 112 4.99 -17.04 2.84
C MET A 112 5.93 -18.24 2.79
N SER A 113 7.24 -18.02 2.88
CA SER A 113 8.24 -19.10 2.89
C SER A 113 8.02 -20.03 4.08
N ALA A 114 7.73 -19.51 5.27
CA ALA A 114 7.41 -20.34 6.44
C ALA A 114 6.10 -21.12 6.25
N VAL A 115 5.04 -20.45 5.75
CA VAL A 115 3.73 -21.07 5.51
C VAL A 115 3.79 -22.15 4.42
N ALA A 116 4.67 -22.02 3.42
CA ALA A 116 4.84 -23.01 2.35
C ALA A 116 5.23 -24.40 2.86
N HIS A 117 5.74 -24.51 4.09
CA HIS A 117 6.08 -25.77 4.75
C HIS A 117 4.93 -26.37 5.56
N LEU A 118 3.77 -25.71 5.64
CA LEU A 118 2.61 -26.18 6.39
C LEU A 118 1.68 -27.01 5.48
N HIS A 119 1.07 -28.04 6.07
CA HIS A 119 0.07 -28.90 5.43
C HIS A 119 -1.12 -29.05 6.37
N ALA A 120 -2.34 -29.13 5.80
CA ALA A 120 -3.61 -29.30 6.50
C ALA A 120 -4.36 -30.51 5.95
#